data_AF-Q5DGF1-F1
#
_entry.id   AF-Q5DGF1-F1
#
_cell.length_a   1.000
_cell.length_b   1.000
_cell.length_c   1.000
_cell.angle_alpha   90.00
_cell.angle_beta   90.00
_cell.angle_gamma   90.00
#
_symmetry.space_group_name_H-M   'P 1'
#
loop_
_entity.id
_entity.type
_entity.pdbx_description
1 polymer ?
#
loop_
_entity_poly.entity_id
_entity_poly.type
_entity_poly.pdbx_seq_one_letter_code
_entity_poly.pdbx_strand_id
1 'polypeptide(L)'
;MLQKTVSLTLTDLKNKSLTYVHSTDHWLRASSVSGYLSNTKSELSNLMMSANASVFFLSLRDWLYHFSESLHPKLFTNVWKEIASQLDDYLYNELILSNRFSPLGAAQLRFDFTNYLYPMFNLYTERPESFFSQIRDSCILLNLLRGSAELLKETIMESMHSKQKQDNNPLGPLLELGVYRLTPEEALLILSLRAIPE
;
A
#
# COMPACT_ATOMS: atom_id res chain seq x y z
N MET A 1 -14.58 -16.91 -21.16
CA MET A 1 -15.58 -16.30 -20.25
C MET A 1 -14.95 -15.83 -18.95
N LEU A 2 -14.16 -16.65 -18.24
CA LEU A 2 -13.56 -16.28 -16.95
C LEU A 2 -12.72 -14.98 -16.96
N GLN A 3 -11.82 -14.81 -17.92
CA GLN A 3 -11.01 -13.59 -18.04
C GLN A 3 -11.86 -12.32 -18.21
N LYS A 4 -12.97 -12.43 -18.96
CA LYS A 4 -13.94 -11.34 -19.12
C LYS A 4 -14.62 -11.03 -17.79
N THR A 5 -14.98 -12.05 -17.02
CA THR A 5 -15.56 -11.87 -15.68
C THR A 5 -14.58 -11.18 -14.73
N VAL A 6 -13.32 -11.64 -14.67
CA VAL A 6 -12.27 -11.00 -13.85
C VAL A 6 -12.07 -9.54 -14.24
N SER A 7 -11.99 -9.26 -15.55
CA SER A 7 -11.86 -7.88 -16.05
C SER A 7 -13.04 -6.99 -15.64
N LEU A 8 -14.28 -7.48 -15.77
CA LEU A 8 -15.47 -6.73 -15.35
C LEU A 8 -15.49 -6.48 -13.83
N THR A 9 -15.13 -7.48 -13.04
CA THR A 9 -15.00 -7.34 -11.58
C THR A 9 -13.96 -6.28 -11.23
N LEU A 10 -12.79 -6.29 -11.87
CA LEU A 10 -11.76 -5.29 -11.63
C LEU A 10 -12.20 -3.88 -12.05
N THR A 11 -12.91 -3.74 -13.17
CA THR A 11 -13.48 -2.44 -13.55
C THR A 11 -14.48 -1.94 -12.51
N ASP A 12 -15.37 -2.80 -12.01
CA ASP A 12 -16.32 -2.45 -10.94
C ASP A 12 -15.59 -2.03 -9.65
N LEU A 13 -14.58 -2.79 -9.23
CA LEU A 13 -13.77 -2.47 -8.05
C LEU A 13 -13.06 -1.12 -8.19
N LYS A 14 -12.43 -0.86 -9.34
CA LYS A 14 -11.75 0.42 -9.63
C LYS A 14 -12.72 1.61 -9.59
N ASN A 15 -13.92 1.45 -10.15
CA ASN A 15 -14.94 2.49 -10.11
C ASN A 15 -15.39 2.79 -8.68
N LYS A 16 -15.51 1.75 -7.84
CA LYS A 16 -15.94 1.87 -6.44
C LYS A 16 -14.83 2.35 -5.50
N SER A 17 -13.57 2.33 -5.94
CA SER A 17 -12.44 2.86 -5.18
C SER A 17 -12.13 4.32 -5.48
N LEU A 18 -12.74 4.96 -6.48
CA LEU A 18 -12.37 6.32 -6.91
C LEU A 18 -12.34 7.34 -5.76
N THR A 19 -13.33 7.33 -4.87
CA THR A 19 -13.39 8.24 -3.72
C THR A 19 -12.30 7.98 -2.69
N TYR A 20 -11.82 6.74 -2.58
CA TYR A 20 -10.70 6.38 -1.72
C TYR A 20 -9.36 6.79 -2.34
N VAL A 21 -9.17 6.43 -3.60
CA VAL A 21 -7.94 6.59 -4.37
C VAL A 21 -7.59 8.06 -4.57
N HIS A 22 -8.57 8.90 -4.90
CA HIS A 22 -8.36 10.33 -5.17
C HIS A 22 -8.63 11.25 -3.97
N SER A 23 -8.60 10.71 -2.74
CA SER A 23 -8.89 11.47 -1.52
C SER A 23 -7.67 12.26 -1.02
N THR A 24 -7.18 13.21 -1.81
CA THR A 24 -5.93 13.95 -1.50
C THR A 24 -5.93 14.57 -0.10
N ASP A 25 -7.03 15.22 0.30
CA ASP A 25 -7.15 15.84 1.63
C ASP A 25 -7.11 14.82 2.77
N HIS A 26 -7.66 13.63 2.54
CA HIS A 26 -7.63 12.53 3.50
C HIS A 26 -6.19 12.04 3.73
N TRP A 27 -5.38 11.95 2.67
CA TRP A 27 -3.98 11.52 2.76
C TRP A 27 -3.05 12.59 3.34
N LEU A 28 -3.40 13.86 3.19
CA LEU A 28 -2.63 14.99 3.72
C LEU A 28 -3.07 15.49 5.09
N ARG A 29 -4.12 14.91 5.68
CA ARG A 29 -4.65 15.35 6.98
C ARG A 29 -3.57 15.44 8.05
N ALA A 30 -3.51 16.58 8.74
CA ALA A 30 -2.62 16.81 9.85
C ALA A 30 -3.17 16.19 11.16
N SER A 31 -2.31 16.01 12.15
CA SER A 31 -2.73 15.74 13.53
C SER A 31 -3.67 16.84 14.00
N SER A 32 -4.80 16.46 14.58
CA SER A 32 -5.80 17.40 15.10
C SER A 32 -5.32 18.14 16.35
N VAL A 33 -4.21 17.68 16.95
CA VAL A 33 -3.63 18.23 18.18
C VAL A 33 -2.37 19.05 17.86
N SER A 34 -2.40 20.32 18.27
CA SER A 34 -1.29 21.28 18.15
C SER A 34 0.01 20.78 18.78
N GLY A 35 1.15 21.17 18.19
CA GLY A 35 2.50 20.59 18.33
C GLY A 35 3.15 20.49 19.72
N TYR A 36 2.43 20.84 20.80
CA TYR A 36 2.92 20.68 22.18
C TYR A 36 2.20 19.55 22.96
N LEU A 37 1.09 19.02 22.42
CA LEU A 37 0.31 17.94 23.03
C LEU A 37 -0.02 16.80 22.05
N SER A 38 0.65 16.73 20.89
CA SER A 38 0.44 15.63 19.94
C SER A 38 0.75 14.30 20.61
N ASN A 39 -0.31 13.63 21.07
CA ASN A 39 -0.23 12.24 21.47
C ASN A 39 -0.52 11.43 20.21
N THR A 40 0.43 11.44 19.26
CA THR A 40 0.34 10.67 18.00
C THR A 40 -0.03 9.21 18.28
N LYS A 41 0.41 8.66 19.41
CA LYS A 41 0.05 7.32 19.88
C LYS A 41 -1.46 7.14 20.11
N SER A 42 -2.15 8.16 20.63
CA SER A 42 -3.61 8.16 20.81
C SER A 42 -4.38 8.28 19.51
N GLU A 43 -3.87 9.03 18.52
CA GLU A 43 -4.51 9.13 17.20
C GLU A 43 -4.34 7.83 16.42
N LEU A 44 -3.17 7.18 16.53
CA LEU A 44 -2.91 5.87 15.94
C LEU A 44 -3.79 4.76 16.55
N SER A 45 -4.13 4.85 17.85
CA SER A 45 -5.04 3.89 18.48
C SER A 45 -6.51 4.08 18.09
N ASN A 46 -6.87 5.24 17.55
CA ASN A 46 -8.23 5.57 17.12
C ASN A 46 -8.45 5.34 15.61
N LEU A 47 -7.47 4.77 14.91
CA LEU A 47 -7.64 4.46 13.49
C LEU A 47 -8.79 3.47 13.29
N MET A 48 -9.63 3.78 12.32
CA MET A 48 -10.75 2.96 11.86
C MET A 48 -10.65 2.85 10.34
N MET A 49 -11.44 1.97 9.74
CA MET A 49 -11.56 1.92 8.28
C MET A 49 -11.83 3.31 7.72
N SER A 50 -11.09 3.73 6.70
CA SER A 50 -11.41 4.95 5.97
C SER A 50 -12.83 4.87 5.43
N ALA A 51 -13.68 5.85 5.76
CA ALA A 51 -15.06 5.89 5.27
C ALA A 51 -15.13 5.82 3.74
N ASN A 52 -14.19 6.48 3.08
CA ASN A 52 -14.06 6.50 1.62
C ASN A 52 -13.67 5.14 1.01
N ALA A 53 -13.07 4.23 1.80
CA ALA A 53 -12.70 2.89 1.36
C ALA A 53 -13.84 1.86 1.47
N SER A 54 -14.88 2.17 2.25
CA SER A 54 -15.91 1.20 2.64
C SER A 54 -16.60 0.53 1.44
N VAL A 55 -17.02 1.30 0.44
CA VAL A 55 -17.72 0.80 -0.76
C VAL A 55 -16.83 -0.15 -1.58
N PHE A 56 -15.55 0.21 -1.72
CA PHE A 56 -14.55 -0.62 -2.40
C PHE A 56 -14.31 -1.94 -1.66
N PHE A 57 -14.06 -1.87 -0.35
CA PHE A 57 -13.77 -3.04 0.49
C PHE A 57 -14.95 -3.99 0.61
N LEU A 58 -16.18 -3.48 0.78
CA LEU A 58 -17.38 -4.32 0.77
C LEU A 58 -17.55 -5.02 -0.59
N SER A 59 -17.32 -4.31 -1.69
CA SER A 59 -17.45 -4.90 -3.02
C SER A 59 -16.40 -5.96 -3.30
N LEU A 60 -15.15 -5.76 -2.86
CA LEU A 60 -14.09 -6.76 -2.97
C LEU A 60 -14.46 -8.04 -2.21
N ARG A 61 -14.91 -7.91 -0.96
CA ARG A 61 -15.39 -9.04 -0.16
C ARG A 61 -16.50 -9.80 -0.88
N ASP A 62 -17.51 -9.09 -1.38
CA ASP A 62 -18.69 -9.71 -2.01
C ASP A 62 -18.32 -10.43 -3.30
N TRP A 63 -17.41 -9.87 -4.11
CA TRP A 63 -16.87 -10.53 -5.31
C TRP A 63 -16.06 -11.78 -4.98
N LEU A 64 -15.17 -11.70 -3.98
CA LEU A 64 -14.36 -12.85 -3.56
C LEU A 64 -15.25 -13.99 -3.06
N TYR A 65 -16.25 -13.67 -2.24
CA TYR A 65 -17.24 -14.63 -1.77
C TYR A 65 -18.05 -15.24 -2.92
N HIS A 66 -18.54 -14.41 -3.84
CA HIS A 66 -19.30 -14.91 -4.99
C HIS A 66 -18.46 -15.90 -5.83
N PHE A 67 -17.19 -15.61 -6.07
CA PHE A 67 -16.30 -16.51 -6.79
C PHE A 67 -15.95 -17.78 -6.02
N SER A 68 -15.80 -17.71 -4.70
CA SER A 68 -15.51 -18.90 -3.89
C SER A 68 -16.68 -19.89 -3.94
N GLU A 69 -17.92 -19.40 -3.95
CA GLU A 69 -19.12 -20.25 -4.01
C GLU A 69 -19.41 -20.77 -5.42
N SER A 70 -19.05 -20.00 -6.46
CA SER A 70 -19.50 -20.28 -7.84
C SER A 70 -18.46 -21.02 -8.69
N LEU A 71 -17.19 -21.05 -8.27
CA LEU A 71 -16.10 -21.62 -9.06
C LEU A 71 -15.50 -22.86 -8.38
N HIS A 72 -15.02 -23.79 -9.19
CA HIS A 72 -14.20 -24.89 -8.68
C HIS A 72 -12.95 -24.32 -7.94
N PRO A 73 -12.51 -24.89 -6.80
CA PRO A 73 -11.47 -24.30 -5.95
C PRO A 73 -10.16 -23.95 -6.67
N LYS A 74 -9.71 -24.80 -7.60
CA LYS A 74 -8.51 -24.51 -8.42
C LYS A 74 -8.69 -23.28 -9.32
N LEU A 75 -9.89 -23.09 -9.86
CA LEU A 75 -10.21 -21.96 -10.71
C LEU A 75 -10.34 -20.68 -9.90
N PHE A 76 -11.04 -20.75 -8.77
CA PHE A 76 -11.11 -19.67 -7.79
C PHE A 76 -9.71 -19.22 -7.35
N THR A 77 -8.80 -20.16 -7.09
CA THR A 77 -7.42 -19.85 -6.73
C THR A 77 -6.71 -18.99 -7.76
N ASN A 78 -6.90 -19.29 -9.05
CA ASN A 78 -6.32 -18.48 -10.12
C ASN A 78 -6.99 -17.11 -10.20
N VAL A 79 -8.31 -17.03 -10.00
CA VAL A 79 -9.07 -15.78 -10.05
C VAL A 79 -8.68 -14.82 -8.95
N TRP A 80 -8.66 -15.25 -7.68
CA TRP A 80 -8.36 -14.30 -6.59
C TRP A 80 -6.91 -13.82 -6.65
N LYS A 81 -5.97 -14.67 -7.11
CA LYS A 81 -4.56 -14.28 -7.30
C LYS A 81 -4.41 -13.23 -8.39
N GLU A 82 -5.13 -13.40 -9.50
CA GLU A 82 -5.16 -12.40 -10.58
C GLU A 82 -5.76 -11.07 -10.09
N ILE A 83 -6.86 -11.13 -9.34
CA ILE A 83 -7.47 -9.94 -8.73
C ILE A 83 -6.49 -9.25 -7.78
N ALA A 84 -5.83 -9.99 -6.90
CA ALA A 84 -4.85 -9.44 -5.96
C ALA A 84 -3.69 -8.76 -6.70
N SER A 85 -3.11 -9.43 -7.71
CA SER A 85 -2.03 -8.87 -8.50
C SER A 85 -2.42 -7.60 -9.25
N GLN A 86 -3.61 -7.55 -9.86
CA GLN A 86 -4.07 -6.35 -10.56
C GLN A 86 -4.49 -5.23 -9.60
N LEU A 87 -4.91 -5.56 -8.39
CA LEU A 87 -5.17 -4.56 -7.34
C LEU A 87 -3.87 -4.00 -6.75
N ASP A 88 -2.82 -4.82 -6.56
CA ASP A 88 -1.49 -4.36 -6.15
C ASP A 88 -0.99 -3.28 -7.11
N ASP A 89 -0.98 -3.58 -8.41
CA ASP A 89 -0.57 -2.64 -9.46
C ASP A 89 -1.47 -1.39 -9.52
N TYR A 90 -2.79 -1.56 -9.49
CA TYR A 90 -3.72 -0.43 -9.54
C TYR A 90 -3.57 0.51 -8.34
N LEU A 91 -3.53 -0.03 -7.11
CA LEU A 91 -3.39 0.79 -5.90
C LEU A 91 -2.01 1.42 -5.82
N TYR A 92 -0.96 0.74 -6.27
CA TYR A 92 0.37 1.33 -6.37
C TYR A 92 0.36 2.58 -7.29
N ASN A 93 -0.13 2.44 -8.52
CA ASN A 93 -0.10 3.54 -9.51
C ASN A 93 -1.10 4.66 -9.18
N GLU A 94 -2.35 4.31 -8.94
CA GLU A 94 -3.45 5.28 -8.90
C GLU A 94 -3.68 5.85 -7.49
N LEU A 95 -3.33 5.11 -6.44
CA LEU A 95 -3.44 5.60 -5.06
C LEU A 95 -2.10 6.10 -4.54
N ILE A 96 -1.06 5.26 -4.56
CA ILE A 96 0.21 5.62 -3.90
C ILE A 96 0.95 6.66 -4.72
N LEU A 97 1.31 6.38 -5.98
CA LEU A 97 2.11 7.29 -6.81
C LEU A 97 1.40 8.60 -7.17
N SER A 98 0.07 8.64 -7.06
CA SER A 98 -0.74 9.81 -7.39
C SER A 98 -1.04 10.71 -6.18
N ASN A 99 -0.59 10.35 -4.97
CA ASN A 99 -0.86 11.11 -3.76
C ASN A 99 0.42 11.39 -2.95
N ARG A 100 0.30 12.36 -2.04
CA ARG A 100 1.29 12.62 -0.98
C ARG A 100 0.67 12.29 0.37
N PHE A 101 1.51 11.89 1.32
CA PHE A 101 1.05 11.34 2.60
C PHE A 101 1.67 12.07 3.77
N SER A 102 0.82 12.63 4.65
CA SER A 102 1.26 13.00 6.00
C SER A 102 1.60 11.75 6.82
N PRO A 103 2.30 11.85 7.96
CA PRO A 103 2.52 10.70 8.84
C PRO A 103 1.21 10.00 9.24
N LEU A 104 0.13 10.76 9.48
CA LEU A 104 -1.17 10.19 9.84
C LEU A 104 -1.88 9.56 8.63
N GLY A 105 -1.75 10.15 7.44
CA GLY A 105 -2.27 9.57 6.19
C GLY A 105 -1.57 8.27 5.82
N ALA A 106 -0.23 8.23 5.92
CA ALA A 106 0.56 7.01 5.69
C ALA A 106 0.19 5.89 6.69
N ALA A 107 -0.03 6.26 7.96
CA ALA A 107 -0.47 5.32 8.99
C ALA A 107 -1.89 4.78 8.73
N GLN A 108 -2.80 5.64 8.27
CA GLN A 108 -4.15 5.24 7.87
C GLN A 108 -4.13 4.29 6.67
N LEU A 109 -3.31 4.57 5.66
CA LEU A 109 -3.15 3.68 4.49
C LEU A 109 -2.68 2.29 4.93
N ARG A 110 -1.64 2.24 5.78
CA ARG A 110 -1.15 0.98 6.36
C ARG A 110 -2.24 0.28 7.16
N PHE A 111 -3.03 1.03 7.94
CA PHE A 111 -4.13 0.47 8.74
C PHE A 111 -5.21 -0.15 7.85
N ASP A 112 -5.65 0.55 6.81
CA ASP A 112 -6.65 0.05 5.86
C ASP A 112 -6.18 -1.25 5.20
N PHE A 113 -4.92 -1.31 4.75
CA PHE A 113 -4.39 -2.52 4.14
C PHE A 113 -4.25 -3.68 5.13
N THR A 114 -3.66 -3.43 6.29
CA THR A 114 -3.36 -4.48 7.28
C THR A 114 -4.63 -5.04 7.94
N ASN A 115 -5.65 -4.20 8.15
CA ASN A 115 -6.85 -4.58 8.90
C ASN A 115 -8.06 -4.91 8.01
N TYR A 116 -8.05 -4.54 6.73
CA TYR A 116 -9.18 -4.77 5.83
C TYR A 116 -8.76 -5.46 4.53
N LEU A 117 -7.81 -4.92 3.77
CA LEU A 117 -7.45 -5.50 2.47
C LEU A 117 -6.86 -6.91 2.63
N TYR A 118 -5.77 -7.05 3.38
CA TYR A 118 -5.10 -8.35 3.54
C TYR A 118 -5.99 -9.40 4.22
N PRO A 119 -6.73 -9.07 5.30
CA PRO A 119 -7.62 -10.04 5.94
C PRO A 119 -8.72 -10.63 5.05
N MET A 120 -9.16 -9.94 4.00
CA MET A 120 -10.11 -10.53 3.03
C MET A 120 -9.54 -11.74 2.29
N PHE A 121 -8.22 -11.85 2.18
CA PHE A 121 -7.54 -12.96 1.52
C PHE A 121 -7.07 -14.05 2.49
N ASN A 122 -7.16 -13.84 3.81
CA ASN A 122 -6.78 -14.84 4.82
C ASN A 122 -7.61 -16.13 4.73
N LEU A 123 -8.80 -16.06 4.15
CA LEU A 123 -9.64 -17.24 3.89
C LEU A 123 -9.05 -18.16 2.79
N TYR A 124 -8.11 -17.65 2.00
CA TYR A 124 -7.64 -18.28 0.76
C TYR A 124 -6.12 -18.48 0.70
N THR A 125 -5.37 -17.82 1.58
CA THR A 125 -3.91 -17.93 1.68
C THR A 125 -3.44 -17.56 3.09
N GLU A 126 -2.37 -18.21 3.56
CA GLU A 126 -1.71 -17.89 4.84
C GLU A 126 -0.85 -16.62 4.78
N ARG A 127 -0.54 -16.12 3.57
CA ARG A 127 0.37 -14.99 3.33
C ARG A 127 -0.23 -14.00 2.32
N PRO A 128 -1.35 -13.34 2.64
CA PRO A 128 -2.00 -12.42 1.70
C PRO A 128 -1.08 -11.28 1.24
N GLU A 129 -0.22 -10.77 2.12
CA GLU A 129 0.66 -9.62 1.86
C GLU A 129 1.66 -9.89 0.72
N SER A 130 1.99 -11.17 0.49
CA SER A 130 2.89 -11.58 -0.59
C SER A 130 2.31 -11.35 -1.99
N PHE A 131 0.97 -11.25 -2.10
CA PHE A 131 0.26 -10.92 -3.34
C PHE A 131 0.07 -9.42 -3.55
N PHE A 132 0.46 -8.62 -2.57
CA PHE A 132 0.38 -7.16 -2.54
C PHE A 132 1.76 -6.53 -2.32
N SER A 133 2.74 -7.06 -3.05
CA SER A 133 4.15 -6.83 -2.80
C SER A 133 4.56 -5.37 -2.99
N GLN A 134 4.01 -4.67 -4.00
CA GLN A 134 4.36 -3.28 -4.28
C GLN A 134 3.77 -2.37 -3.21
N ILE A 135 2.46 -2.47 -2.94
CA ILE A 135 1.83 -1.60 -1.94
C ILE A 135 2.33 -1.88 -0.52
N ARG A 136 2.69 -3.13 -0.20
CA ARG A 136 3.29 -3.50 1.09
C ARG A 136 4.63 -2.78 1.27
N ASP A 137 5.50 -2.87 0.28
CA ASP A 137 6.81 -2.22 0.29
C ASP A 137 6.68 -0.69 0.37
N SER A 138 5.76 -0.11 -0.40
CA SER A 138 5.48 1.32 -0.33
C SER A 138 4.99 1.74 1.06
N CYS A 139 4.11 0.96 1.70
CA CYS A 139 3.64 1.23 3.05
C CYS A 139 4.77 1.19 4.08
N ILE A 140 5.77 0.31 3.94
CA ILE A 140 6.96 0.30 4.80
C ILE A 140 7.69 1.65 4.69
N LEU A 141 8.00 2.08 3.46
CA LEU A 141 8.76 3.31 3.21
C LEU A 141 8.02 4.58 3.65
N LEU A 142 6.71 4.68 3.36
CA LEU A 142 5.89 5.83 3.74
C LEU A 142 5.81 5.99 5.27
N ASN A 143 5.86 4.89 6.02
CA ASN A 143 5.72 4.87 7.48
C ASN A 143 7.05 4.86 8.25
N LEU A 144 8.19 5.02 7.57
CA LEU A 144 9.48 5.18 8.26
C LEU A 144 9.48 6.44 9.14
N LEU A 145 10.28 6.41 10.21
CA LEU A 145 10.59 7.61 10.97
C LEU A 145 11.31 8.63 10.06
N ARG A 146 11.11 9.93 10.32
CA ARG A 146 11.70 11.00 9.50
C ARG A 146 13.21 10.81 9.29
N GLY A 147 13.97 10.68 10.38
CA GLY A 147 15.42 10.49 10.31
C GLY A 147 15.83 9.23 9.54
N SER A 148 15.15 8.10 9.78
CA SER A 148 15.43 6.84 9.07
C SER A 148 15.20 6.95 7.56
N ALA A 149 14.16 7.67 7.16
CA ALA A 149 13.84 7.87 5.75
C ALA A 149 14.82 8.81 5.04
N GLU A 150 15.27 9.89 5.69
CA GLU A 150 16.32 10.77 5.11
C GLU A 150 17.63 10.00 4.97
N LEU A 151 18.05 9.27 6.01
CA LEU A 151 19.26 8.45 5.96
C LEU A 151 19.19 7.38 4.85
N LEU A 152 18.04 6.71 4.72
CA LEU A 152 17.83 5.72 3.66
C LEU A 152 17.94 6.37 2.28
N LYS A 153 17.35 7.55 2.09
CA LYS A 153 17.40 8.30 0.84
C LYS A 153 18.83 8.67 0.47
N GLU A 154 19.61 9.20 1.42
CA GLU A 154 21.04 9.51 1.24
C GLU A 154 21.83 8.26 0.87
N THR A 155 21.65 7.17 1.62
CA THR A 155 22.34 5.89 1.40
C THR A 155 22.06 5.32 0.00
N ILE A 156 20.79 5.37 -0.45
CA ILE A 156 20.42 4.92 -1.80
C ILE A 156 21.05 5.83 -2.87
N MET A 157 21.00 7.15 -2.69
CA MET A 157 21.60 8.09 -3.66
C MET A 157 23.12 7.91 -3.78
N GLU A 158 23.82 7.78 -2.66
CA GLU A 158 25.27 7.58 -2.62
C GLU A 158 25.67 6.24 -3.27
N SER A 159 24.95 5.17 -2.99
CA SER A 159 25.22 3.85 -3.58
C SER A 159 24.97 3.83 -5.09
N MET A 160 23.95 4.54 -5.58
CA MET A 160 23.65 4.68 -7.01
C MET A 160 24.69 5.52 -7.77
N HIS A 161 25.30 6.52 -7.12
CA HIS A 161 26.30 7.39 -7.74
C HIS A 161 27.76 6.94 -7.55
N SER A 162 28.02 5.99 -6.65
CA SER A 162 29.37 5.46 -6.42
C SER A 162 29.91 4.70 -7.62
N LYS A 163 31.12 5.05 -8.07
CA LYS A 163 31.86 4.32 -9.12
C LYS A 163 32.54 3.04 -8.61
N GLN A 164 32.59 2.85 -7.29
CA GLN A 164 33.21 1.68 -6.67
C GLN A 164 32.18 0.55 -6.56
N LYS A 165 32.23 -0.37 -7.53
CA LYS A 165 31.26 -1.47 -7.73
C LYS A 165 31.26 -2.58 -6.66
N GLN A 166 32.20 -2.59 -5.71
CA GLN A 166 32.46 -3.77 -4.90
C GLN A 166 31.76 -3.83 -3.53
N ASP A 167 31.29 -2.71 -2.95
CA ASP A 167 30.65 -2.72 -1.61
C ASP A 167 29.29 -2.00 -1.50
N ASN A 168 28.89 -1.18 -2.49
CA ASN A 168 27.68 -0.37 -2.37
C ASN A 168 26.52 -0.96 -3.19
N ASN A 169 25.86 -2.00 -2.68
CA ASN A 169 24.61 -2.49 -3.25
C ASN A 169 23.43 -1.58 -2.81
N PRO A 170 22.80 -0.80 -3.72
CA PRO A 170 21.70 0.09 -3.38
C PRO A 170 20.45 -0.64 -2.86
N LEU A 171 20.34 -1.96 -3.12
CA LEU A 171 19.26 -2.79 -2.60
C LEU A 171 19.48 -3.23 -1.15
N GLY A 172 20.71 -3.26 -0.65
CA GLY A 172 21.04 -3.79 0.68
C GLY A 172 20.17 -3.19 1.80
N PRO A 173 20.14 -1.84 1.94
CA PRO A 173 19.31 -1.18 2.94
C PRO A 173 17.80 -1.43 2.78
N LEU A 174 17.32 -1.61 1.55
CA LEU A 174 15.90 -1.91 1.30
C LEU A 174 15.54 -3.31 1.78
N LEU A 175 16.39 -4.30 1.48
CA LEU A 175 16.20 -5.69 1.90
C LEU A 175 16.20 -5.83 3.43
N GLU A 176 17.07 -5.10 4.12
CA GLU A 176 17.11 -5.06 5.60
C GLU A 176 15.81 -4.52 6.22
N LEU A 177 15.13 -3.61 5.53
CA LEU A 177 13.83 -3.07 5.94
C LEU A 177 12.65 -3.95 5.50
N GLY A 178 12.91 -5.06 4.81
CA GLY A 178 11.88 -5.95 4.28
C GLY A 178 11.19 -5.43 3.02
N VAL A 179 11.84 -4.53 2.28
CA VAL A 179 11.44 -4.05 0.95
C VAL A 179 12.14 -4.92 -0.09
N TYR A 180 11.37 -5.73 -0.81
CA TYR A 180 11.88 -6.79 -1.70
C TYR A 180 11.48 -6.61 -3.17
N ARG A 181 10.44 -5.82 -3.43
CA ARG A 181 9.79 -5.65 -4.72
C ARG A 181 10.22 -4.36 -5.43
N LEU A 182 10.41 -3.28 -4.70
CA LEU A 182 10.73 -1.96 -5.27
C LEU A 182 12.20 -1.86 -5.69
N THR A 183 12.47 -1.21 -6.82
CA THR A 183 13.83 -0.80 -7.20
C THR A 183 14.32 0.37 -6.33
N PRO A 184 15.62 0.67 -6.32
CA PRO A 184 16.14 1.86 -5.63
C PRO A 184 15.48 3.16 -6.09
N GLU A 185 15.23 3.31 -7.39
CA GLU A 185 14.57 4.48 -7.98
C GLU A 185 13.10 4.58 -7.54
N GLU A 186 12.37 3.46 -7.55
CA GLU A 186 11.00 3.40 -7.05
C GLU A 186 10.94 3.73 -5.56
N ALA A 187 11.87 3.21 -4.76
CA ALA A 187 11.97 3.52 -3.34
C ALA A 187 12.22 5.02 -3.10
N LEU A 188 13.12 5.65 -3.85
CA LEU A 188 13.35 7.10 -3.80
C LEU A 188 12.10 7.89 -4.17
N LEU A 189 11.35 7.44 -5.18
CA LEU A 189 10.09 8.04 -5.56
C LEU A 189 9.09 7.96 -4.40
N ILE A 190 8.87 6.78 -3.81
CA ILE A 190 7.97 6.61 -2.67
C ILE A 190 8.37 7.48 -1.48
N LEU A 191 9.66 7.55 -1.15
CA LEU A 191 10.16 8.41 -0.07
C LEU A 191 9.85 9.89 -0.31
N SER A 192 9.83 10.34 -1.57
CA SER A 192 9.51 11.73 -1.94
C SER A 192 8.03 12.09 -1.80
N LEU A 193 7.13 11.08 -1.77
CA LEU A 193 5.70 11.26 -1.58
C LEU A 193 5.33 11.59 -0.13
N ARG A 194 6.27 11.45 0.83
CA ARG A 194 6.05 11.80 2.23
C ARG A 194 5.95 13.32 2.37
N ALA A 195 4.84 13.80 2.93
CA ALA A 195 4.65 15.18 3.31
C ALA A 195 5.39 15.45 4.62
N ILE A 196 6.34 16.38 4.60
CA ILE A 196 7.08 16.83 5.77
C ILE A 196 6.23 17.93 6.43
N PRO A 197 5.78 17.76 7.68
CA PRO A 197 5.16 18.86 8.42
C PRO A 197 6.20 19.97 8.63
N GLU A 198 5.80 21.23 8.42
CA GLU A 198 6.58 22.41 8.79
C GLU A 198 6.88 22.45 10.30
#